data_AF-A0AAV9SI13-F1
#
_entry.id   AF-A0AAV9SI13-F1
#
_cell.length_a   1.000
_cell.length_b   1.000
_cell.length_c   1.000
_cell.angle_alpha   90.00
_cell.angle_beta   90.00
_cell.angle_gamma   90.00
#
_symmetry.space_group_name_H-M   'P 1'
#
loop_
_entity.id
_entity.type
_entity.pdbx_description
1 polymer ?
#
loop_
_entity_poly.entity_id
_entity_poly.type
_entity_poly.pdbx_seq_one_letter_code
_entity_poly.pdbx_strand_id
1 'polypeptide(L)'
;HSQTSSWSSDGCSVIFVGSGVTSCLCNHTTNFAVLMNYFESKWSPEEELILTKLTFIGCGASLCALVVTLMLFTVLDIPKSDRTSIHKNLFVALICAQVILLCSGSAIHSKVACTLVAALLHLFFMAAFSWMLVEGLLLWSKVVAVNLSEDHHMKYYYLIGWGLPVLIVTITLASAPGKYSADDYCWLSVQNGIIWGFVGPVIFIIMVNILVLTRVIIITISTAKRRSIMLALGMSPAEQAYEQIR
;
A
#
# COMPACT_ATOMS: atom_id res chain seq x y z
N HIS A 1 37.30 42.66 -3.92
CA HIS A 1 36.62 42.73 -2.62
C HIS A 1 35.80 41.46 -2.43
N SER A 2 36.35 40.48 -1.70
CA SER A 2 35.70 39.20 -1.37
C SER A 2 34.80 39.38 -0.15
N GLN A 3 33.48 39.48 -0.35
CA GLN A 3 32.53 39.39 0.75
C GLN A 3 32.36 37.91 1.14
N THR A 4 32.99 37.51 2.24
CA THR A 4 32.60 36.30 2.96
C THR A 4 31.29 36.61 3.68
N SER A 5 30.19 35.99 3.25
CA SER A 5 28.93 35.99 4.00
C SER A 5 29.11 35.20 5.29
N SER A 6 29.73 35.81 6.29
CA SER A 6 29.81 35.25 7.63
C SER A 6 28.54 35.56 8.38
N TRP A 7 28.02 34.59 9.12
CA TRP A 7 26.95 34.81 10.07
C TRP A 7 27.41 35.82 11.11
N SER A 8 26.63 36.89 11.31
CA SER A 8 26.90 37.84 12.38
C SER A 8 26.33 37.31 13.69
N SER A 9 27.18 37.22 14.71
CA SER A 9 26.80 36.91 16.10
C SER A 9 26.43 38.18 16.89
N ASP A 10 26.39 39.35 16.25
CA ASP A 10 26.09 40.60 16.93
C ASP A 10 24.71 40.54 17.59
N GLY A 11 24.69 40.78 18.89
CA GLY A 11 23.47 40.82 19.69
C GLY A 11 23.02 39.47 20.25
N CYS A 12 23.76 38.37 20.04
CA CYS A 12 23.50 37.08 20.69
C CYS A 12 24.65 36.67 21.61
N SER A 13 24.33 36.30 22.86
CA SER A 13 25.29 35.80 23.83
C SER A 13 24.86 34.46 24.42
N VAL A 14 25.81 33.58 24.69
CA VAL A 14 25.56 32.32 25.37
C VAL A 14 25.42 32.60 26.87
N ILE A 15 24.28 32.24 27.45
CA ILE A 15 24.00 32.47 28.88
C ILE A 15 24.26 31.22 29.73
N PHE A 16 24.17 30.04 29.14
CA PHE A 16 24.37 28.78 29.86
C PHE A 16 24.87 27.68 28.93
N VAL A 17 25.86 26.93 29.38
CA VAL A 17 26.35 25.71 28.72
C VAL A 17 26.35 24.58 29.76
N GLY A 18 25.39 23.67 29.63
CA GLY A 18 25.33 22.42 30.37
C GLY A 18 25.77 21.22 29.53
N SER A 19 25.90 20.06 30.15
CA SER A 19 26.35 18.81 29.50
C SER A 19 25.39 18.24 28.44
N GLY A 20 24.27 18.92 28.16
CA GLY A 20 23.31 18.54 27.11
C GLY A 20 22.35 19.65 26.68
N VAL A 21 22.49 20.86 27.24
CA VAL A 21 21.65 22.01 26.87
C VAL A 21 22.53 23.25 26.83
N THR A 22 22.45 24.00 25.75
CA THR A 22 23.04 25.34 25.64
C THR A 22 21.92 26.35 25.50
N SER A 23 21.87 27.34 26.38
CA SER A 23 20.90 28.43 26.30
C SER A 23 21.61 29.70 25.84
N CYS A 24 21.03 30.36 24.85
CA CYS A 24 21.52 31.61 24.29
C CYS A 24 20.44 32.69 24.44
N LEU A 25 20.87 33.92 24.67
CA LEU A 25 20.03 35.10 24.74
C LEU A 25 20.40 36.03 23.59
N CYS A 26 19.42 36.39 22.78
CA CYS A 26 19.59 37.34 21.69
C CYS A 26 18.74 38.59 21.94
N ASN A 27 19.29 39.77 21.67
CA ASN A 27 18.61 41.06 21.81
C ASN A 27 17.77 41.45 20.58
N HIS A 28 17.69 40.58 19.58
CA HIS A 28 16.92 40.77 18.36
C HIS A 28 16.10 39.50 18.05
N THR A 29 14.95 39.67 17.40
CA THR A 29 14.05 38.58 17.01
C THR A 29 14.49 37.95 15.69
N THR A 30 15.46 37.05 15.71
CA THR A 30 15.81 36.23 14.55
C THR A 30 14.83 35.06 14.41
N ASN A 31 13.84 35.19 13.52
CA ASN A 31 12.81 34.18 13.21
C ASN A 31 13.37 32.93 12.48
N PHE A 32 14.66 32.64 12.57
CA PHE A 32 15.31 31.54 11.83
C PHE A 32 15.86 30.44 12.73
N ALA A 33 15.92 30.65 14.04
CA ALA A 33 16.30 29.59 14.99
C ALA A 33 15.20 28.52 15.18
N VAL A 34 13.96 28.81 14.75
CA VAL A 34 12.81 27.89 14.88
C VAL A 34 12.48 27.15 13.57
N LEU A 35 12.95 27.64 12.41
CA LEU A 35 12.72 26.99 11.11
C LEU A 35 13.69 25.84 10.81
N MET A 36 14.67 25.60 11.68
CA MET A 36 15.64 24.50 11.59
C MET A 36 15.52 23.49 12.75
N ASN A 37 14.31 23.28 13.28
CA ASN A 37 14.00 22.00 13.93
C ASN A 37 13.60 20.97 12.86
N TYR A 38 14.54 20.67 11.97
CA TYR A 38 14.46 19.62 10.95
C TYR A 38 14.93 18.26 11.49
N PHE A 39 15.49 18.22 12.69
CA PHE A 39 15.97 16.98 13.28
C PHE A 39 14.83 16.22 13.94
N GLU A 40 14.31 15.27 13.18
CA GLU A 40 13.73 14.00 13.61
C GLU A 40 12.92 14.08 14.90
N SER A 41 11.60 14.03 14.77
CA SER A 41 10.75 13.45 15.82
C SER A 41 11.27 12.03 16.08
N LYS A 42 12.27 11.91 16.96
CA LYS A 42 12.58 10.67 17.64
C LYS A 42 11.38 10.44 18.54
N TRP A 43 10.47 9.60 18.05
CA TRP A 43 9.34 9.11 18.82
C TRP A 43 9.82 8.80 20.23
N SER A 44 9.10 9.30 21.22
CA SER A 44 9.40 8.95 22.61
C SER A 44 9.30 7.43 22.76
N PRO A 45 10.08 6.81 23.66
CA PRO A 45 9.99 5.37 23.90
C PRO A 45 8.57 4.89 24.24
N GLU A 46 7.76 5.77 24.83
CA GLU A 46 6.35 5.52 25.12
C GLU A 46 5.49 5.45 23.85
N GLU A 47 5.71 6.35 22.88
CA GLU A 47 5.01 6.34 21.60
C GLU A 47 5.37 5.12 20.76
N GLU A 48 6.66 4.75 20.68
CA GLU A 48 7.08 3.53 19.95
C GLU A 48 6.45 2.27 20.55
N LEU A 49 6.36 2.20 21.89
CA LEU A 49 5.70 1.10 22.59
C LEU A 49 4.20 1.06 22.23
N ILE A 50 3.51 2.20 22.25
CA ILE A 50 2.07 2.28 21.93
C ILE A 50 1.83 1.84 20.48
N LEU A 51 2.59 2.36 19.51
CA LEU A 51 2.46 1.99 18.09
C LEU A 51 2.72 0.49 17.88
N THR A 52 3.71 -0.07 18.58
CA THR A 52 4.02 -1.50 18.51
C THR A 52 2.87 -2.35 19.06
N LYS A 53 2.28 -1.96 20.20
CA LYS A 53 1.13 -2.67 20.79
C LYS A 53 -0.10 -2.60 19.89
N LEU A 54 -0.39 -1.43 19.33
CA LEU A 54 -1.50 -1.23 18.40
C LEU A 54 -1.31 -2.12 17.16
N THR A 55 -0.11 -2.12 16.58
CA THR A 55 0.22 -2.95 15.40
C THR A 55 0.07 -4.43 15.72
N PHE A 56 0.56 -4.88 16.87
CA PHE A 56 0.44 -6.29 17.28
C PHE A 56 -1.02 -6.73 17.41
N ILE A 57 -1.86 -5.96 18.10
CA ILE A 57 -3.28 -6.28 18.30
C ILE A 57 -4.04 -6.20 16.97
N GLY A 58 -3.83 -5.13 16.20
CA GLY A 58 -4.51 -4.89 14.93
C GLY A 58 -4.16 -5.94 13.88
N CYS A 59 -2.86 -6.21 13.66
CA CYS A 59 -2.41 -7.25 12.75
C CYS A 59 -2.82 -8.64 13.23
N GLY A 60 -2.80 -8.92 14.53
CA GLY A 60 -3.27 -10.20 15.08
C GLY A 60 -4.75 -10.46 14.79
N ALA A 61 -5.62 -9.47 15.07
CA ALA A 61 -7.05 -9.59 14.79
C ALA A 61 -7.35 -9.71 13.28
N SER A 62 -6.68 -8.91 12.46
CA SER A 62 -6.76 -8.96 10.99
C SER A 62 -6.32 -10.32 10.45
N LEU A 63 -5.20 -10.85 10.94
CA LEU A 63 -4.68 -12.17 10.57
C LEU A 63 -5.69 -13.28 10.88
N CYS A 64 -6.28 -13.28 12.08
CA CYS A 64 -7.32 -14.23 12.45
C CYS A 64 -8.52 -14.17 11.49
N ALA A 65 -9.00 -12.97 11.16
CA ALA A 65 -10.12 -12.80 10.24
C ALA A 65 -9.79 -13.29 8.81
N LEU A 66 -8.59 -13.03 8.30
CA LEU A 66 -8.14 -13.50 6.99
C LEU A 66 -8.04 -15.03 6.94
N VAL A 67 -7.48 -15.65 7.99
CA VAL A 67 -7.37 -17.11 8.09
C VAL A 67 -8.75 -17.75 8.12
N VAL A 68 -9.67 -17.23 8.94
CA VAL A 68 -11.06 -17.72 8.99
C VAL A 68 -11.74 -17.59 7.62
N THR A 69 -11.58 -16.45 6.95
CA THR A 69 -12.15 -16.23 5.60
C THR A 69 -11.58 -17.21 4.58
N LEU A 70 -10.26 -17.44 4.60
CA LEU A 70 -9.60 -18.41 3.72
C LEU A 70 -10.10 -19.83 3.99
N MET A 71 -10.24 -20.21 5.27
CA MET A 71 -10.79 -21.51 5.68
C MET A 71 -12.23 -21.69 5.20
N LEU A 72 -13.09 -20.67 5.32
CA LEU A 72 -14.46 -20.73 4.80
C LEU A 72 -14.46 -20.96 3.28
N PHE A 73 -13.58 -20.29 2.53
CA PHE A 73 -13.44 -20.49 1.08
C PHE A 73 -12.88 -21.85 0.66
N THR A 74 -12.24 -22.59 1.57
CA THR A 74 -11.78 -23.96 1.32
C THR A 74 -12.79 -25.01 1.81
N VAL A 75 -13.43 -24.78 2.96
CA VAL A 75 -14.36 -25.73 3.59
C VAL A 75 -15.73 -25.74 2.92
N LEU A 76 -16.22 -24.58 2.48
CA LEU A 76 -17.52 -24.49 1.80
C LEU A 76 -17.46 -24.96 0.34
N ASP A 77 -16.32 -25.52 -0.10
CA ASP A 77 -16.08 -26.02 -1.47
C ASP A 77 -16.61 -25.06 -2.56
N ILE A 78 -16.46 -23.75 -2.31
CA ILE A 78 -16.95 -22.73 -3.23
C ILE A 78 -16.26 -23.00 -4.57
N PRO A 79 -17.03 -23.25 -5.66
CA PRO A 79 -16.45 -23.64 -6.93
C PRO A 79 -15.36 -22.65 -7.34
N LYS A 80 -14.27 -23.19 -7.90
CA LYS A 80 -13.08 -22.42 -8.30
C LYS A 80 -13.44 -21.43 -9.42
N SER A 81 -13.95 -20.28 -9.03
CA SER A 81 -14.17 -19.13 -9.91
C SER A 81 -12.91 -18.28 -9.94
N ASP A 82 -12.68 -17.58 -11.06
CA ASP A 82 -11.58 -16.62 -11.22
C ASP A 82 -11.49 -15.63 -10.05
N ARG A 83 -12.66 -15.13 -9.62
CA ARG A 83 -12.77 -14.19 -8.50
C ARG A 83 -12.29 -14.81 -7.20
N THR A 84 -12.74 -16.03 -6.91
CA THR A 84 -12.36 -16.77 -5.70
C THR A 84 -10.86 -17.08 -5.70
N SER A 85 -10.28 -17.41 -6.86
CA SER A 85 -8.84 -17.63 -6.99
C SER A 85 -8.04 -16.34 -6.71
N ILE A 86 -8.45 -15.22 -7.29
CA ILE A 86 -7.83 -13.91 -7.06
C ILE A 86 -7.90 -13.51 -5.57
N HIS A 87 -9.06 -13.64 -4.92
CA HIS A 87 -9.19 -13.34 -3.49
C HIS A 87 -8.31 -14.25 -2.62
N LYS A 88 -8.22 -15.56 -2.95
CA LYS A 88 -7.34 -16.49 -2.25
C LYS A 88 -5.87 -16.04 -2.33
N ASN A 89 -5.38 -15.66 -3.51
CA ASN A 89 -4.00 -15.17 -3.66
C ASN A 89 -3.77 -13.85 -2.89
N LEU A 90 -4.74 -12.92 -2.92
CA LEU A 90 -4.69 -11.67 -2.15
C LEU A 90 -4.60 -11.95 -0.64
N PHE A 91 -5.46 -12.81 -0.12
CA PHE A 91 -5.45 -13.16 1.31
C PHE A 91 -4.16 -13.87 1.71
N VAL A 92 -3.65 -14.79 0.89
CA VAL A 92 -2.36 -15.46 1.13
C VAL A 92 -1.22 -14.43 1.19
N ALA A 93 -1.16 -13.49 0.24
CA ALA A 93 -0.14 -12.44 0.25
C ALA A 93 -0.21 -11.58 1.52
N LEU A 94 -1.42 -11.17 1.94
CA LEU A 94 -1.64 -10.38 3.16
C LEU A 94 -1.33 -11.14 4.45
N ILE A 95 -1.64 -12.44 4.50
CA ILE A 95 -1.30 -13.33 5.63
C ILE A 95 0.22 -13.42 5.74
N CYS A 96 0.92 -13.73 4.64
CA CYS A 96 2.38 -13.81 4.63
C CYS A 96 3.02 -12.48 5.05
N ALA A 97 2.56 -11.35 4.51
CA ALA A 97 3.05 -10.02 4.89
C ALA A 97 2.87 -9.75 6.39
N GLN A 98 1.69 -10.03 6.95
CA GLN A 98 1.42 -9.80 8.37
C GLN A 98 2.21 -10.73 9.30
N VAL A 99 2.35 -12.01 8.94
CA VAL A 99 3.18 -12.95 9.71
C VAL A 99 4.64 -12.47 9.72
N ILE A 100 5.18 -12.08 8.57
CA ILE A 100 6.55 -11.56 8.47
C ILE A 100 6.70 -10.27 9.27
N LEU A 101 5.70 -9.37 9.22
CA LEU A 101 5.69 -8.14 10.01
C LEU A 101 5.74 -8.44 11.50
N LEU A 102 4.93 -9.37 12.00
CA LEU A 102 4.92 -9.78 13.40
C LEU A 102 6.22 -10.49 13.83
N CYS A 103 6.86 -11.25 12.94
CA CYS A 103 8.13 -11.93 13.19
C CYS A 103 9.36 -11.03 12.98
N SER A 104 9.20 -9.83 12.43
CA SER A 104 10.31 -8.94 12.08
C SER A 104 11.19 -8.56 13.28
N GLY A 105 10.58 -8.42 14.47
CA GLY A 105 11.30 -8.12 15.71
C GLY A 105 12.34 -9.17 16.12
N SER A 106 12.11 -10.44 15.77
CA SER A 106 13.07 -11.53 16.05
C SER A 106 14.28 -11.53 15.11
N ALA A 107 14.19 -10.86 13.96
CA ALA A 107 15.22 -10.83 12.92
C ALA A 107 16.26 -9.71 13.08
N ILE A 108 16.09 -8.81 14.06
CA ILE A 108 16.93 -7.62 14.27
C ILE A 108 18.40 -8.00 14.56
N HIS A 109 18.64 -9.16 15.18
CA HIS A 109 19.99 -9.59 15.58
C HIS A 109 20.88 -10.04 14.42
N SER A 110 20.34 -10.25 13.21
CA SER A 110 21.12 -10.67 12.04
C SER A 110 20.84 -9.76 10.86
N LYS A 111 21.88 -9.07 10.37
CA LYS A 111 21.76 -8.17 9.21
C LYS A 111 21.21 -8.87 7.96
N VAL A 112 21.58 -10.15 7.77
CA VAL A 112 21.08 -10.97 6.66
C VAL A 112 19.59 -11.29 6.85
N ALA A 113 19.19 -11.69 8.05
CA ALA A 113 17.78 -11.99 8.35
C ALA A 113 16.91 -10.73 8.22
N CYS A 114 17.40 -9.59 8.72
CA CYS A 114 16.73 -8.30 8.65
C CYS A 114 16.51 -7.84 7.20
N THR A 115 17.55 -7.97 6.37
CA THR A 115 17.46 -7.67 4.92
C THR A 115 16.48 -8.60 4.21
N LEU A 116 16.50 -9.89 4.55
CA LEU A 116 15.57 -10.87 3.99
C LEU A 116 14.11 -10.56 4.38
N VAL A 117 13.87 -10.25 5.65
CA VAL A 117 12.55 -9.84 6.14
C VAL A 117 12.07 -8.60 5.39
N ALA A 118 12.89 -7.55 5.29
CA ALA A 118 12.54 -6.34 4.54
C ALA A 118 12.21 -6.64 3.06
N ALA A 119 12.98 -7.52 2.41
CA ALA A 119 12.76 -7.90 1.01
C ALA A 119 11.46 -8.69 0.82
N LEU A 120 11.21 -9.67 1.67
CA LEU A 120 9.98 -10.46 1.63
C LEU A 120 8.75 -9.59 1.93
N LEU A 121 8.86 -8.69 2.90
CA LEU A 121 7.78 -7.79 3.29
C LEU A 121 7.43 -6.83 2.15
N HIS A 122 8.45 -6.25 1.50
CA HIS A 122 8.27 -5.46 0.27
C HIS A 122 7.56 -6.29 -0.81
N LEU A 123 8.00 -7.53 -1.05
CA LEU A 123 7.40 -8.43 -2.05
C LEU A 123 5.93 -8.72 -1.77
N PHE A 124 5.59 -9.15 -0.54
CA PHE A 124 4.21 -9.55 -0.23
C PHE A 124 3.24 -8.36 -0.19
N PHE A 125 3.67 -7.18 0.28
CA PHE A 125 2.84 -5.97 0.18
C PHE A 125 2.62 -5.55 -1.28
N MET A 126 3.68 -5.55 -2.10
CA MET A 126 3.55 -5.27 -3.53
C MET A 126 2.67 -6.30 -4.25
N ALA A 127 2.76 -7.57 -3.86
CA ALA A 127 1.87 -8.62 -4.34
C ALA A 127 0.42 -8.37 -3.94
N ALA A 128 0.15 -7.97 -2.69
CA ALA A 128 -1.20 -7.62 -2.27
C ALA A 128 -1.79 -6.46 -3.10
N PHE A 129 -1.02 -5.39 -3.34
CA PHE A 129 -1.46 -4.29 -4.20
C PHE A 129 -1.67 -4.72 -5.65
N SER A 130 -0.79 -5.58 -6.19
CA SER A 130 -0.91 -6.09 -7.56
C SER A 130 -2.11 -7.02 -7.72
N TRP A 131 -2.40 -7.87 -6.74
CA TRP A 131 -3.61 -8.70 -6.73
C TRP A 131 -4.89 -7.90 -6.56
N MET A 132 -4.86 -6.81 -5.79
CA MET A 132 -5.97 -5.84 -5.73
C MET A 132 -6.21 -5.16 -7.09
N LEU A 133 -5.15 -4.82 -7.83
CA LEU A 133 -5.27 -4.33 -9.21
C LEU A 133 -5.90 -5.37 -10.13
N VAL A 134 -5.45 -6.62 -10.06
CA VAL A 134 -6.02 -7.74 -10.83
C VAL A 134 -7.50 -7.93 -10.50
N GLU A 135 -7.90 -7.78 -9.24
CA GLU A 135 -9.31 -7.82 -8.85
C GLU A 135 -10.12 -6.70 -9.53
N GLY A 136 -9.61 -5.46 -9.55
CA GLY A 136 -10.21 -4.35 -10.27
C GLY A 136 -10.35 -4.63 -11.77
N LEU A 137 -9.30 -5.16 -12.40
CA LEU A 137 -9.30 -5.54 -13.82
C LEU A 137 -10.27 -6.68 -14.13
N LEU A 138 -10.41 -7.67 -13.24
CA LEU A 138 -11.39 -8.73 -13.37
C LEU A 138 -12.82 -8.16 -13.36
N LEU A 139 -13.12 -7.27 -12.41
CA LEU A 139 -14.43 -6.62 -12.31
C LEU A 139 -14.73 -5.78 -13.55
N TRP A 140 -13.75 -5.01 -14.01
CA TRP A 140 -13.85 -4.23 -15.25
C TRP A 140 -14.14 -5.12 -16.46
N SER A 141 -13.38 -6.21 -16.60
CA SER A 141 -13.54 -7.14 -17.72
C SER A 141 -14.94 -7.76 -17.71
N LYS A 142 -15.44 -8.20 -16.55
CA LYS A 142 -16.80 -8.76 -16.43
C LYS A 142 -17.92 -7.77 -16.74
N VAL A 143 -17.72 -6.47 -16.45
CA VAL A 143 -18.75 -5.44 -16.64
C VAL A 143 -18.74 -4.84 -18.05
N VAL A 144 -17.55 -4.69 -18.66
CA VAL A 144 -17.37 -3.93 -19.91
C VAL A 144 -16.95 -4.81 -21.08
N ALA A 145 -16.11 -5.81 -20.86
CA ALA A 145 -15.63 -6.71 -21.91
C ALA A 145 -16.49 -7.98 -21.94
N VAL A 146 -17.52 -7.99 -22.79
CA VAL A 146 -18.35 -9.18 -23.03
C VAL A 146 -17.47 -10.29 -23.63
N ASN A 147 -17.07 -11.24 -22.79
CA ASN A 147 -16.50 -12.56 -23.09
C ASN A 147 -15.44 -12.65 -24.23
N LEU A 148 -14.17 -12.71 -23.83
CA LEU A 148 -13.13 -13.38 -24.64
C LEU A 148 -12.35 -14.37 -23.77
N SER A 149 -12.41 -15.64 -24.15
CA SER A 149 -11.58 -16.80 -23.73
C SER A 149 -11.05 -16.83 -22.28
N GLU A 150 -11.78 -17.49 -21.37
CA GLU A 150 -11.47 -17.63 -19.93
C GLU A 150 -10.07 -18.16 -19.61
N ASP A 151 -9.56 -19.16 -20.34
CA ASP A 151 -8.31 -19.85 -19.96
C ASP A 151 -7.03 -19.04 -20.18
N HIS A 152 -6.97 -18.22 -21.23
CA HIS A 152 -5.76 -17.46 -21.55
C HIS A 152 -5.58 -16.24 -20.62
N HIS A 153 -6.69 -15.69 -20.11
CA HIS A 153 -6.70 -14.48 -19.29
C HIS A 153 -6.16 -14.72 -17.88
N MET A 154 -6.44 -15.89 -17.29
CA MET A 154 -5.96 -16.20 -15.94
C MET A 154 -4.44 -16.23 -15.86
N LYS A 155 -3.75 -16.74 -16.89
CA LYS A 155 -2.28 -16.70 -16.96
C LYS A 155 -1.74 -15.26 -16.92
N TYR A 156 -2.38 -14.32 -17.63
CA TYR A 156 -2.00 -12.91 -17.59
C TYR A 156 -2.25 -12.31 -16.20
N TYR A 157 -3.36 -12.63 -15.55
CA TYR A 157 -3.65 -12.17 -14.19
C TYR A 157 -2.62 -12.68 -13.17
N TYR A 158 -2.18 -13.93 -13.27
CA TYR A 158 -1.11 -14.45 -12.43
C TYR A 158 0.25 -13.79 -12.72
N LEU A 159 0.54 -13.51 -13.99
CA LEU A 159 1.77 -12.82 -14.40
C LEU A 159 1.80 -11.38 -13.87
N ILE A 160 0.68 -10.66 -13.89
CA ILE A 160 0.57 -9.33 -13.30
C ILE A 160 0.60 -9.42 -11.76
N GLY A 161 -0.16 -10.33 -11.16
CA GLY A 161 -0.32 -10.44 -9.71
C GLY A 161 0.96 -10.83 -8.97
N TRP A 162 1.77 -11.74 -9.51
CA TRP A 162 3.04 -12.17 -8.90
C TRP A 162 4.28 -11.66 -9.63
N GLY A 163 4.25 -11.58 -10.96
CA GLY A 163 5.41 -11.19 -11.76
C GLY A 163 5.79 -9.72 -11.60
N LEU A 164 4.80 -8.81 -11.57
CA LEU A 164 5.06 -7.37 -11.37
C LEU A 164 5.73 -7.09 -10.00
N PRO A 165 5.24 -7.62 -8.86
CA PRO A 165 5.94 -7.50 -7.57
C PRO A 165 7.38 -8.01 -7.61
N VAL A 166 7.61 -9.21 -8.18
CA VAL A 166 8.95 -9.80 -8.27
C VAL A 166 9.87 -8.91 -9.10
N LEU A 167 9.39 -8.39 -10.23
CA LEU A 167 10.15 -7.48 -11.08
C LEU A 167 10.53 -6.19 -10.32
N ILE A 168 9.59 -5.55 -9.63
CA ILE A 168 9.84 -4.31 -8.89
C ILE A 168 10.83 -4.55 -7.75
N VAL A 169 10.67 -5.62 -6.98
CA VAL A 169 11.57 -5.96 -5.87
C VAL A 169 12.96 -6.30 -6.37
N THR A 170 13.09 -7.07 -7.46
CA THR A 170 14.40 -7.42 -8.03
C THR A 170 15.14 -6.18 -8.54
N ILE A 171 14.45 -5.26 -9.24
CA ILE A 171 15.03 -3.98 -9.67
C ILE A 171 15.46 -3.14 -8.46
N THR A 172 14.61 -3.06 -7.42
CA THR A 172 14.90 -2.29 -6.20
C THR A 172 16.07 -2.88 -5.41
N LEU A 173 16.21 -4.20 -5.39
CA LEU A 173 17.33 -4.87 -4.73
C LEU A 173 18.62 -4.71 -5.52
N ALA A 174 18.55 -4.78 -6.85
CA ALA A 174 19.68 -4.60 -7.75
C ALA A 174 20.22 -3.16 -7.75
N SER A 175 19.37 -2.16 -7.51
CA SER A 175 19.80 -0.75 -7.49
C SER A 175 20.54 -0.35 -6.21
N ALA A 176 20.41 -1.10 -5.11
CA ALA A 176 21.04 -0.78 -3.83
C ALA A 176 21.54 -2.03 -3.07
N PRO A 177 22.53 -2.77 -3.61
CA PRO A 177 23.10 -3.92 -2.93
C PRO A 177 23.76 -3.50 -1.61
N GLY A 178 23.24 -4.01 -0.47
CA GLY A 178 23.82 -3.81 0.87
C GLY A 178 23.28 -2.62 1.68
N LYS A 179 22.39 -1.77 1.12
CA LYS A 179 21.72 -0.65 1.81
C LYS A 179 20.19 -0.76 1.82
N TYR A 180 19.68 -1.94 1.53
CA TYR A 180 18.24 -2.19 1.32
C TYR A 180 17.43 -2.08 2.63
N SER A 181 17.97 -2.54 3.76
CA SER A 181 17.35 -2.44 5.10
C SER A 181 17.87 -1.23 5.86
N ALA A 182 17.01 -0.60 6.68
CA ALA A 182 17.46 0.31 7.74
C ALA A 182 18.21 -0.47 8.83
N ASP A 183 19.16 0.19 9.51
CA ASP A 183 19.98 -0.45 10.55
C ASP A 183 19.23 -0.57 11.90
N ASP A 184 18.25 0.30 12.18
CA ASP A 184 17.50 0.32 13.45
C ASP A 184 16.19 -0.51 13.41
N TYR A 185 15.64 -0.76 12.22
CA TYR A 185 14.40 -1.51 12.03
C TYR A 185 14.52 -2.40 10.79
N CYS A 186 14.00 -3.63 10.83
CA CYS A 186 14.00 -4.56 9.68
C CYS A 186 12.96 -4.20 8.62
N TRP A 187 13.10 -2.99 8.10
CA TRP A 187 12.26 -2.40 7.06
C TRP A 187 13.13 -1.70 6.00
N LEU A 188 12.53 -1.39 4.85
CA LEU A 188 13.16 -0.68 3.74
C LEU A 188 13.77 0.66 4.21
N SER A 189 15.05 0.89 3.87
CA SER A 189 15.75 2.12 4.27
C SER A 189 15.11 3.38 3.67
N VAL A 190 14.64 4.29 4.52
CA VAL A 190 14.05 5.59 4.11
C VAL A 190 15.12 6.61 3.72
N GLN A 191 16.30 6.53 4.34
CA GLN A 191 17.36 7.55 4.26
C GLN A 191 18.02 7.68 2.88
N ASN A 192 17.97 6.64 2.04
CA ASN A 192 18.67 6.61 0.74
C ASN A 192 17.77 6.83 -0.48
N GLY A 193 16.51 7.24 -0.30
CA GLY A 193 15.55 7.41 -1.41
C GLY A 193 15.07 6.08 -2.04
N ILE A 194 15.59 4.94 -1.59
CA ILE A 194 15.17 3.57 -1.98
C ILE A 194 13.67 3.37 -1.69
N ILE A 195 13.14 4.07 -0.69
CA ILE A 195 11.71 4.08 -0.36
C ILE A 195 10.81 4.45 -1.56
N TRP A 196 11.28 5.29 -2.49
CA TRP A 196 10.52 5.64 -3.70
C TRP A 196 10.37 4.46 -4.67
N GLY A 197 11.28 3.48 -4.63
CA GLY A 197 11.14 2.22 -5.36
C GLY A 197 9.93 1.39 -4.90
N PHE A 198 9.46 1.59 -3.67
CA PHE A 198 8.23 0.99 -3.16
C PHE A 198 7.04 1.95 -3.28
N VAL A 199 7.19 3.17 -2.73
CA VAL A 199 6.09 4.15 -2.61
C VAL A 199 5.58 4.60 -3.98
N GLY A 200 6.47 4.82 -4.95
CA GLY A 200 6.09 5.24 -6.30
C GLY A 200 5.14 4.23 -6.98
N PRO A 201 5.54 2.95 -7.11
CA PRO A 201 4.66 1.92 -7.65
C PRO A 201 3.36 1.73 -6.87
N VAL A 202 3.38 1.80 -5.53
CA VAL A 202 2.16 1.69 -4.72
C VAL A 202 1.18 2.83 -5.02
N ILE A 203 1.64 4.08 -5.07
CA ILE A 203 0.80 5.23 -5.41
C ILE A 203 0.19 5.06 -6.80
N PHE A 204 1.00 4.63 -7.77
CA PHE A 204 0.52 4.38 -9.14
C PHE A 204 -0.57 3.30 -9.17
N ILE A 205 -0.36 2.17 -8.49
CA ILE A 205 -1.33 1.07 -8.42
C ILE A 205 -2.63 1.53 -7.74
N ILE A 206 -2.54 2.27 -6.63
CA ILE A 206 -3.72 2.80 -5.92
C ILE A 206 -4.50 3.75 -6.82
N MET A 207 -3.82 4.66 -7.54
CA MET A 207 -4.46 5.58 -8.47
C MET A 207 -5.24 4.81 -9.56
N VAL A 208 -4.62 3.81 -10.18
CA VAL A 208 -5.28 2.98 -11.22
C VAL A 208 -6.48 2.24 -10.62
N ASN A 209 -6.35 1.67 -9.43
CA ASN A 209 -7.44 0.97 -8.75
C ASN A 209 -8.65 1.89 -8.49
N ILE A 210 -8.42 3.11 -8.02
CA ILE A 210 -9.49 4.09 -7.77
C ILE A 210 -10.21 4.45 -9.08
N LEU A 211 -9.46 4.65 -10.17
CA LEU A 211 -10.03 4.96 -11.48
C LEU A 211 -10.90 3.80 -11.99
N VAL A 212 -10.39 2.58 -11.92
CA VAL A 212 -11.13 1.37 -12.34
C VAL A 212 -12.38 1.19 -11.50
N LEU A 213 -12.27 1.26 -10.17
CA LEU A 213 -13.39 1.11 -9.25
C LEU A 213 -14.48 2.16 -9.52
N THR A 214 -14.10 3.42 -9.70
CA THR A 214 -15.03 4.51 -9.98
C THR A 214 -15.77 4.29 -11.31
N ARG A 215 -15.06 3.86 -12.36
CA ARG A 215 -15.67 3.54 -13.65
C ARG A 215 -16.64 2.36 -13.54
N VAL A 216 -16.25 1.28 -12.85
CA VAL A 216 -17.13 0.13 -12.60
C VAL A 216 -18.40 0.56 -11.87
N ILE A 217 -18.27 1.33 -10.77
CA ILE A 217 -19.41 1.82 -10.00
C ILE A 217 -20.35 2.66 -10.87
N ILE A 218 -19.81 3.60 -11.66
CA ILE A 218 -20.62 4.43 -12.56
C ILE A 218 -21.40 3.56 -13.56
N ILE A 219 -20.73 2.59 -14.18
CA ILE A 219 -21.38 1.70 -15.15
C ILE A 219 -22.46 0.86 -14.45
N THR A 220 -22.16 0.24 -13.31
CA THR A 220 -23.13 -0.57 -12.55
C THR A 220 -24.35 0.25 -12.13
N ILE A 221 -24.16 1.46 -11.61
CA ILE A 221 -25.27 2.36 -11.24
C ILE A 221 -26.07 2.77 -12.48
N SER A 222 -25.39 3.10 -13.59
CA SER A 222 -26.07 3.49 -14.83
C SER A 222 -26.91 2.36 -15.42
N THR A 223 -26.40 1.13 -15.38
CA THR A 223 -27.10 -0.08 -15.82
C THR A 223 -28.25 -0.43 -14.88
N ALA A 224 -28.05 -0.33 -13.57
CA ALA A 224 -29.12 -0.53 -12.58
C ALA A 224 -30.25 0.49 -12.74
N LYS A 225 -29.91 1.77 -12.97
CA LYS A 225 -30.88 2.85 -13.25
C LYS A 225 -31.62 2.61 -14.57
N ARG A 226 -30.92 2.20 -15.63
CA ARG A 226 -31.59 1.82 -16.90
C ARG A 226 -32.54 0.65 -16.68
N ARG A 227 -32.13 -0.37 -15.93
CA ARG A 227 -32.96 -1.54 -15.62
C ARG A 227 -34.19 -1.16 -14.79
N SER A 228 -34.05 -0.30 -13.78
CA SER A 228 -35.19 0.17 -12.99
C SER A 228 -36.16 1.01 -13.81
N ILE A 229 -35.66 1.86 -14.71
CA ILE A 229 -36.51 2.60 -15.68
C ILE A 229 -37.22 1.63 -16.63
N MET A 230 -36.54 0.63 -17.19
CA MET A 230 -37.17 -0.37 -18.06
C MET A 230 -38.26 -1.17 -17.33
N LEU A 231 -38.06 -1.52 -16.06
CA LEU A 231 -39.07 -2.18 -15.24
C LEU A 231 -40.23 -1.25 -14.87
N ALA A 232 -39.96 0.02 -14.58
CA ALA A 232 -40.98 1.02 -14.25
C ALA A 232 -41.83 1.44 -15.45
N LEU A 233 -41.21 1.47 -16.64
CA LEU A 233 -41.91 1.67 -17.91
C LEU A 233 -42.75 0.47 -18.32
N GLY A 234 -42.58 -0.69 -17.65
CA GLY A 234 -43.52 -1.80 -17.69
C GLY A 234 -44.04 -2.10 -19.09
N MET A 235 -43.16 -2.27 -20.08
CA MET A 235 -43.59 -2.73 -21.40
C MET A 235 -44.16 -4.13 -21.22
N SER A 236 -45.48 -4.18 -21.04
CA SER A 236 -46.29 -5.37 -21.12
C SER A 236 -46.02 -5.99 -22.49
N PRO A 237 -45.94 -7.34 -22.60
CA PRO A 237 -45.85 -8.04 -23.89
C PRO A 237 -46.90 -7.56 -24.94
N ALA A 238 -47.97 -6.91 -24.48
CA ALA A 238 -48.99 -6.29 -25.32
C ALA A 238 -48.50 -5.10 -26.17
N GLU A 239 -47.56 -4.27 -25.69
CA GLU A 239 -47.04 -3.14 -26.49
C GLU A 239 -46.08 -3.61 -27.59
N GLN A 240 -45.31 -4.69 -27.34
CA GLN A 240 -44.50 -5.33 -28.39
C GLN A 240 -45.36 -5.95 -29.49
N ALA A 241 -46.53 -6.52 -29.14
CA ALA A 241 -47.48 -7.00 -30.14
C ALA A 241 -48.10 -5.84 -30.95
N TYR A 242 -48.36 -4.69 -30.34
CA TYR A 242 -48.94 -3.54 -31.02
C TYR A 242 -47.96 -2.83 -31.98
N GLU A 243 -46.68 -2.74 -31.61
CA GLU A 243 -45.61 -2.22 -32.48
C GLU A 243 -45.22 -3.19 -33.60
N GLN A 244 -45.42 -4.50 -33.45
CA GLN A 244 -45.24 -5.46 -34.57
C GLN A 244 -46.42 -5.49 -35.55
N ILE A 245 -47.57 -4.94 -35.18
CA ILE A 245 -48.78 -4.90 -36.02
C ILE A 245 -48.89 -3.57 -36.80
N ARG A 246 -48.10 -2.56 -36.44
CA ARG A 246 -48.03 -1.27 -37.15
C ARG A 246 -46.94 -1.26 -38.22
#